data_AF-A0AAE0W3D5-F1
#
_entry.id   AF-A0AAE0W3D5-F1
#
_cell.length_a   1.000
_cell.length_b   1.000
_cell.length_c   1.000
_cell.angle_alpha   90.00
_cell.angle_beta   90.00
_cell.angle_gamma   90.00
#
_symmetry.space_group_name_H-M   'P 1'
#
loop_
_entity.id
_entity.type
_entity.pdbx_description
1 polymer ?
#
loop_
_entity_poly.entity_id
_entity_poly.type
_entity_poly.pdbx_seq_one_letter_code
_entity_poly.pdbx_strand_id
1 'polypeptide(L)'
;MTDLLSTNVIILIILYQAVLNAEAALAKEKVFWMVGKHGNFSWPKRDLSVHIDGDIVLGALHMVHERSEDKICGPIMPQGGIQALETMLYTLDVINNDPNILPNIKLGILAKDDCDRDIYGLEQAVDFIRVNK
;
A
#
# COMPACT_ATOMS: atom_id res chain seq x y z
N MET A 1 -28.96 -13.40 48.29
CA MET A 1 -28.42 -14.25 47.21
C MET A 1 -28.82 -13.64 45.86
N THR A 2 -28.38 -12.42 45.56
CA THR A 2 -28.73 -11.69 44.32
C THR A 2 -27.67 -10.68 43.85
N ASP A 3 -26.43 -10.72 44.36
CA ASP A 3 -25.40 -9.68 44.05
C ASP A 3 -24.08 -10.26 43.49
N LEU A 4 -24.14 -11.35 42.73
CA LEU A 4 -23.00 -11.87 41.95
C LEU A 4 -23.25 -11.91 40.44
N LEU A 5 -24.46 -11.57 39.99
CA LEU A 5 -24.80 -11.43 38.57
C LEU A 5 -24.61 -9.99 38.05
N SER A 6 -24.45 -8.99 38.92
CA SER A 6 -24.27 -7.60 38.47
C SER A 6 -22.83 -7.30 38.06
N THR A 7 -21.81 -7.77 38.79
CA THR A 7 -20.41 -7.44 38.53
C THR A 7 -19.91 -8.01 37.20
N ASN A 8 -20.24 -9.26 36.88
CA ASN A 8 -19.85 -9.88 35.61
C ASN A 8 -20.56 -9.26 34.39
N VAL A 9 -21.83 -8.88 34.54
CA VAL A 9 -22.59 -8.20 33.48
C VAL A 9 -22.09 -6.77 33.27
N ILE A 10 -21.76 -6.05 34.35
CA ILE A 10 -21.17 -4.71 34.28
C ILE A 10 -19.80 -4.76 33.59
N ILE A 11 -18.94 -5.73 33.90
CA ILE A 11 -17.64 -5.91 33.22
C ILE A 11 -17.83 -6.20 31.74
N LEU A 12 -18.79 -7.07 31.36
CA LEU A 12 -19.13 -7.34 29.96
C LEU A 12 -19.65 -6.10 29.23
N ILE A 13 -20.48 -5.28 29.87
CA ILE A 13 -20.99 -4.02 29.30
C ILE A 13 -19.85 -3.02 29.13
N ILE A 14 -18.97 -2.87 30.13
CA ILE A 14 -17.82 -1.94 30.05
C ILE A 14 -16.85 -2.38 28.96
N LEU A 15 -16.55 -3.68 28.86
CA LEU A 15 -15.69 -4.22 27.80
C LEU A 15 -16.33 -4.04 26.42
N TYR A 16 -17.63 -4.29 26.28
CA TYR A 16 -18.36 -4.08 25.02
C TYR A 16 -18.38 -2.61 24.61
N GLN A 17 -18.60 -1.69 25.56
CA GLN A 17 -18.53 -0.25 25.30
C GLN A 17 -17.11 0.22 24.98
N ALA A 18 -16.08 -0.35 25.63
CA ALA A 18 -14.68 -0.06 25.31
C ALA A 18 -14.30 -0.53 23.90
N VAL A 19 -14.77 -1.72 23.48
CA VAL A 19 -14.56 -2.25 22.12
C VAL A 19 -15.29 -1.38 21.08
N LEU A 20 -16.54 -0.98 21.32
CA LEU A 20 -17.28 -0.07 20.43
C LEU A 20 -16.58 1.30 20.28
N ASN A 21 -16.02 1.83 21.37
CA ASN A 21 -15.27 3.09 21.32
C ASN A 21 -13.93 2.96 20.57
N ALA A 22 -13.29 1.79 20.62
CA ALA A 22 -12.07 1.51 19.85
C ALA A 22 -12.35 1.44 18.34
N GLU A 23 -13.45 0.81 17.92
CA GLU A 23 -13.89 0.80 16.51
C GLU A 23 -14.21 2.22 16.00
N ALA A 24 -14.85 3.05 16.83
CA ALA A 24 -15.14 4.45 16.49
C ALA A 24 -13.87 5.33 16.38
N ALA A 25 -12.78 4.96 17.07
CA ALA A 25 -11.49 5.64 16.95
C ALA A 25 -10.74 5.25 15.66
N LEU A 26 -10.88 4.00 15.19
CA LEU A 26 -10.28 3.54 13.93
C LEU A 26 -11.01 4.09 12.69
N ALA A 27 -12.33 4.28 12.77
CA ALA A 27 -13.13 4.91 11.72
C ALA A 27 -12.84 6.42 11.52
N LYS A 28 -11.97 7.00 12.36
CA LYS A 28 -11.58 8.42 12.34
C LYS A 28 -10.22 8.69 11.70
N GLU A 29 -9.60 7.71 11.05
CA GLU A 29 -8.59 8.04 10.06
C GLU A 29 -9.28 8.88 8.98
N LYS A 30 -9.01 10.18 9.04
CA LYS A 30 -9.35 11.11 7.98
C LYS A 30 -8.74 10.53 6.72
N VAL A 31 -9.57 9.98 5.84
CA VAL A 31 -9.18 9.78 4.45
C VAL A 31 -8.74 11.16 3.97
N PHE A 32 -7.44 11.35 3.90
CA PHE A 32 -6.84 12.59 3.46
C PHE A 32 -7.05 12.63 1.95
N TRP A 33 -8.21 13.14 1.55
CA TRP A 33 -8.55 13.35 0.16
C TRP A 33 -7.63 14.44 -0.41
N MET A 34 -6.46 14.05 -0.90
CA MET A 34 -5.64 14.87 -1.80
C MET A 34 -6.33 14.97 -3.16
N VAL A 35 -7.50 15.61 -3.22
CA VAL A 35 -8.13 15.94 -4.48
C VAL A 35 -7.62 17.31 -4.91
N GLY A 36 -6.58 17.30 -5.75
CA GLY A 36 -6.11 18.50 -6.44
C GLY A 36 -7.25 19.15 -7.22
N LYS A 37 -7.59 20.39 -6.86
CA LYS A 37 -8.64 21.20 -7.47
C LYS A 37 -8.11 21.83 -8.76
N HIS A 38 -8.62 21.38 -9.92
CA HIS A 38 -8.46 21.93 -11.27
C HIS A 38 -7.15 22.67 -11.60
N GLY A 39 -6.20 21.94 -12.20
CA GLY A 39 -5.02 22.48 -12.88
C GLY A 39 -4.52 21.44 -13.89
N ASN A 40 -3.79 21.87 -14.93
CA ASN A 40 -3.25 20.99 -16.00
C ASN A 40 -2.69 19.67 -15.42
N PHE A 41 -3.39 18.55 -15.60
CA PHE A 41 -3.11 17.33 -14.84
C PHE A 41 -1.89 16.61 -15.40
N SER A 42 -0.71 16.83 -14.81
CA SER A 42 0.47 15.96 -14.95
C SER A 42 0.44 14.81 -13.92
N TRP A 43 -0.74 14.30 -13.60
CA TRP A 43 -0.96 13.36 -12.50
C TRP A 43 -1.60 12.04 -12.99
N PRO A 44 -1.05 10.88 -12.58
CA PRO A 44 0.27 10.72 -11.95
C PRO A 44 1.40 10.99 -12.96
N LYS A 45 2.61 11.30 -12.45
CA LYS A 45 3.78 11.39 -13.34
C LYS A 45 4.20 9.97 -13.69
N ARG A 46 4.17 9.64 -14.99
CA ARG A 46 4.58 8.32 -15.52
C ARG A 46 5.96 7.87 -15.05
N ASP A 47 6.87 8.82 -14.86
CA ASP A 47 8.26 8.56 -14.48
C ASP A 47 8.46 8.41 -12.96
N LEU A 48 7.39 8.52 -12.15
CA LEU A 48 7.47 8.21 -10.72
C LEU A 48 7.47 6.69 -10.54
N SER A 49 8.60 6.17 -10.08
CA SER A 49 8.79 4.78 -9.71
C SER A 49 9.60 4.70 -8.42
N VAL A 50 9.41 3.62 -7.66
CA VAL A 50 10.33 3.27 -6.57
C VAL A 50 11.47 2.48 -7.18
N HIS A 51 12.70 2.96 -7.03
CA HIS A 51 13.89 2.25 -7.51
C HIS A 51 14.90 2.12 -6.37
N ILE A 52 15.27 0.87 -6.08
CA ILE A 52 16.34 0.50 -5.16
C ILE A 52 17.30 -0.41 -5.93
N ASP A 53 18.56 -0.02 -5.99
CA ASP A 53 19.61 -0.82 -6.63
C ASP A 53 19.92 -2.10 -5.84
N GLY A 54 20.25 -3.16 -6.58
CA GLY A 54 20.73 -4.44 -6.05
C GLY A 54 21.39 -5.26 -7.14
N ASP A 55 21.99 -6.38 -6.76
CA ASP A 55 22.60 -7.33 -7.69
C ASP A 55 21.54 -7.97 -8.60
N ILE A 56 20.35 -8.18 -8.04
CA ILE A 56 19.15 -8.61 -8.77
C ILE A 56 18.05 -7.60 -8.47
N VAL A 57 17.55 -6.92 -9.50
CA VAL A 57 16.45 -5.95 -9.38
C VAL A 57 15.14 -6.65 -9.75
N LEU A 58 14.19 -6.71 -8.81
CA LEU A 58 12.86 -7.26 -9.06
C LEU A 58 11.93 -6.19 -9.63
N GLY A 59 11.33 -6.46 -10.79
CA GLY A 59 10.25 -5.61 -11.33
C GLY A 59 8.94 -5.87 -10.59
N ALA A 60 8.19 -4.80 -10.27
CA ALA A 60 6.90 -4.92 -9.60
C ALA A 60 5.88 -3.91 -10.13
N LEU A 61 4.67 -4.40 -10.42
CA LEU A 61 3.49 -3.56 -10.64
C LEU A 61 2.62 -3.60 -9.40
N HIS A 62 2.26 -2.41 -8.91
CA HIS A 62 1.34 -2.25 -7.78
C HIS A 62 0.20 -1.35 -8.19
N MET A 63 -0.98 -1.63 -7.65
CA MET A 63 -2.18 -0.81 -7.81
C MET A 63 -2.19 0.31 -6.75
N VAL A 64 -1.22 1.23 -6.81
CA VAL A 64 -1.11 2.31 -5.81
C VAL A 64 -2.33 3.23 -5.89
N HIS A 65 -2.85 3.43 -7.09
CA HIS A 65 -4.07 4.18 -7.35
C HIS A 65 -5.20 3.27 -7.84
N GLU A 66 -6.43 3.66 -7.54
CA GLU A 66 -7.65 3.06 -8.10
C GLU A 66 -7.77 3.35 -9.60
N ARG A 67 -8.63 2.60 -10.27
CA ARG A 67 -9.06 2.93 -11.63
C ARG A 67 -9.88 4.24 -11.66
N SER A 68 -9.70 5.04 -12.72
CA SER A 68 -10.56 6.19 -13.01
C SER A 68 -10.91 6.26 -14.50
N GLU A 69 -12.14 6.69 -14.80
CA GLU A 69 -12.59 6.94 -16.18
C GLU A 69 -12.24 8.38 -16.64
N ASP A 70 -12.19 9.34 -15.71
CA ASP A 70 -11.93 10.75 -16.01
C ASP A 70 -10.44 11.12 -16.04
N LYS A 71 -9.61 10.30 -15.38
CA LYS A 71 -8.17 10.54 -15.20
C LYS A 71 -7.38 9.31 -15.60
N ILE A 72 -6.06 9.46 -15.75
CA ILE A 72 -5.17 8.32 -16.00
C ILE A 72 -5.28 7.33 -14.84
N CYS A 73 -5.25 7.86 -13.61
CA CYS A 73 -5.41 7.09 -12.37
C CYS A 73 -6.45 7.74 -11.45
N GLY A 74 -7.04 6.95 -10.56
CA GLY A 74 -7.99 7.36 -9.53
C GLY A 74 -7.31 7.64 -8.18
N PRO A 75 -8.08 7.84 -7.11
CA PRO A 75 -7.54 8.07 -5.76
C PRO A 75 -6.53 6.99 -5.32
N ILE A 76 -5.67 7.33 -4.36
CA ILE A 76 -4.71 6.36 -3.78
C ILE A 76 -5.48 5.28 -3.03
N MET A 77 -5.10 4.01 -3.23
CA MET A 77 -5.55 2.86 -2.45
C MET A 77 -4.64 2.61 -1.25
N PRO A 78 -5.06 2.92 -0.01
CA PRO A 78 -4.18 2.78 1.15
C PRO A 78 -3.85 1.31 1.44
N GLN A 79 -4.84 0.43 1.45
CA GLN A 79 -4.67 -0.99 1.81
C GLN A 79 -4.30 -1.86 0.61
N GLY A 80 -4.93 -1.65 -0.55
CA GLY A 80 -4.65 -2.45 -1.76
C GLY A 80 -3.35 -2.04 -2.48
N GLY A 81 -2.99 -0.77 -2.38
CA GLY A 81 -1.86 -0.19 -3.11
C GLY A 81 -0.64 0.05 -2.24
N ILE A 82 -0.75 1.05 -1.35
CA ILE A 82 0.38 1.50 -0.52
C ILE A 82 0.85 0.39 0.43
N GLN A 83 -0.06 -0.27 1.14
CA GLN A 83 0.31 -1.35 2.05
C GLN A 83 0.93 -2.55 1.33
N ALA A 84 0.48 -2.88 0.12
CA ALA A 84 1.08 -3.94 -0.68
C ALA A 84 2.51 -3.58 -1.10
N LEU A 85 2.71 -2.36 -1.61
CA LEU A 85 4.03 -1.82 -1.97
C LEU A 85 4.98 -1.83 -0.76
N GLU A 86 4.53 -1.30 0.38
CA GLU A 86 5.32 -1.26 1.61
C GLU A 86 5.65 -2.66 2.13
N THR A 87 4.71 -3.61 2.02
CA THR A 87 4.95 -5.01 2.39
C THR A 87 6.05 -5.62 1.54
N MET A 88 6.08 -5.33 0.23
CA MET A 88 7.16 -5.80 -0.65
C MET A 88 8.51 -5.17 -0.25
N LEU A 89 8.56 -3.86 0.00
CA LEU A 89 9.78 -3.16 0.42
C LEU A 89 10.30 -3.73 1.75
N TYR A 90 9.42 -3.89 2.74
CA TYR A 90 9.76 -4.51 4.01
C TYR A 90 10.28 -5.94 3.85
N THR A 91 9.67 -6.73 2.96
CA THR A 91 10.10 -8.10 2.69
C THR A 91 11.51 -8.15 2.10
N LEU A 92 11.84 -7.20 1.21
CA LEU A 92 13.20 -7.07 0.67
C LEU A 92 14.22 -6.72 1.75
N ASP A 93 13.86 -5.81 2.66
CA ASP A 93 14.72 -5.46 3.79
C ASP A 93 14.94 -6.68 4.71
N VAL A 94 13.90 -7.47 4.99
CA VAL A 94 14.03 -8.69 5.79
C VAL A 94 14.97 -9.69 5.11
N ILE A 95 14.82 -9.93 3.81
CA ILE A 95 15.68 -10.86 3.05
C ILE A 95 17.12 -10.36 3.02
N ASN A 96 17.35 -9.09 2.67
CA ASN A 96 18.69 -8.53 2.53
C ASN A 96 19.45 -8.45 3.86
N ASN A 97 18.74 -8.42 5.00
CA ASN A 97 19.35 -8.38 6.33
C ASN A 97 19.56 -9.77 6.96
N ASP A 98 18.98 -10.84 6.40
CA ASP A 98 19.19 -12.21 6.89
C ASP A 98 20.36 -12.88 6.14
N PRO A 99 21.52 -13.11 6.80
CA PRO A 99 22.68 -13.71 6.14
C PRO A 99 22.45 -15.18 5.71
N ASN A 100 21.37 -15.82 6.15
CA ASN A 100 21.01 -17.18 5.75
C ASN A 100 20.19 -17.22 4.46
N ILE A 101 19.61 -16.09 4.03
CA ILE A 101 18.77 -15.99 2.85
C ILE A 101 19.54 -15.21 1.78
N LEU A 102 19.90 -15.88 0.68
CA LEU A 102 20.67 -15.29 -0.44
C LEU A 102 22.01 -14.66 -0.01
N PRO A 103 22.96 -15.45 0.51
CA PRO A 103 24.24 -14.92 0.98
C PRO A 103 25.00 -14.23 -0.16
N ASN A 104 25.49 -13.01 0.09
CA ASN A 104 26.23 -12.16 -0.85
C ASN A 104 25.45 -11.68 -2.08
N ILE A 105 24.11 -11.72 -2.05
CA ILE A 105 23.26 -11.18 -3.11
C ILE A 105 22.30 -10.18 -2.48
N LYS A 106 22.35 -8.93 -2.93
CA LYS A 106 21.39 -7.89 -2.54
C LYS A 106 20.26 -7.83 -3.56
N LEU A 107 19.03 -7.98 -3.10
CA LEU A 107 17.84 -7.73 -3.89
C LEU A 107 17.53 -6.22 -3.94
N GLY A 108 17.36 -5.72 -5.15
CA GLY A 108 16.80 -4.41 -5.44
C GLY A 108 15.36 -4.54 -5.96
N ILE A 109 14.75 -3.40 -6.28
CA ILE A 109 13.39 -3.34 -6.82
C ILE A 109 13.23 -2.17 -7.77
N LEU A 110 12.44 -2.37 -8.82
CA LEU A 110 11.85 -1.32 -9.64
C LEU A 110 10.32 -1.48 -9.62
N ALA A 111 9.66 -0.67 -8.79
CA ALA A 111 8.21 -0.70 -8.60
C ALA A 111 7.54 0.45 -9.37
N LYS A 112 6.53 0.11 -10.17
CA LYS A 112 5.70 1.04 -10.95
C LYS A 112 4.22 0.86 -10.59
N ASP A 113 3.46 1.92 -10.78
CA ASP A 113 2.02 1.93 -10.54
C ASP A 113 1.24 1.66 -11.82
N ASP A 114 0.36 0.65 -11.81
CA ASP A 114 -0.47 0.27 -12.97
C ASP A 114 -1.87 0.87 -12.95
N CYS A 115 -2.25 1.53 -11.84
CA CYS A 115 -3.53 2.19 -11.64
C CYS A 115 -4.76 1.31 -11.92
N ASP A 116 -4.64 -0.01 -11.74
CA ASP A 116 -5.70 -0.99 -12.02
C ASP A 116 -6.28 -0.84 -13.46
N ARG A 117 -5.39 -0.57 -14.42
CA ARG A 117 -5.78 -0.32 -15.82
C ARG A 117 -4.87 -1.03 -16.80
N ASP A 118 -5.42 -2.01 -17.51
CA ASP A 118 -4.69 -2.93 -18.41
C ASP A 118 -3.70 -2.23 -19.37
N ILE A 119 -4.17 -1.22 -20.12
CA ILE A 119 -3.34 -0.54 -21.11
C ILE A 119 -2.21 0.25 -20.45
N TYR A 120 -2.51 0.93 -19.34
CA TYR A 120 -1.49 1.70 -18.62
C TYR A 120 -0.48 0.79 -17.91
N GLY A 121 -0.95 -0.29 -17.30
CA GLY A 121 -0.11 -1.34 -16.75
C GLY A 121 0.80 -1.99 -17.79
N LEU A 122 0.29 -2.24 -19.01
CA LEU A 122 1.11 -2.74 -20.11
C LEU A 122 2.18 -1.72 -20.53
N GLU A 123 1.85 -0.43 -20.61
CA GLU A 123 2.83 0.63 -20.87
C GLU A 123 3.94 0.65 -19.80
N GLN A 124 3.59 0.50 -18.51
CA GLN A 124 4.57 0.38 -17.43
C GLN A 124 5.40 -0.90 -17.51
N ALA A 125 4.77 -2.04 -17.85
CA ALA A 125 5.46 -3.32 -17.98
C ALA A 125 6.49 -3.32 -19.11
N VAL A 126 6.20 -2.60 -20.21
CA VAL A 126 7.14 -2.43 -21.32
C VAL A 126 8.43 -1.74 -20.86
N ASP A 127 8.37 -0.84 -19.89
CA ASP A 127 9.57 -0.17 -19.37
C ASP A 127 10.53 -1.15 -18.66
N PHE A 128 10.06 -2.29 -18.15
CA PHE A 128 10.93 -3.31 -17.53
C PHE A 128 11.79 -4.07 -18.54
N ILE A 129 11.34 -4.17 -19.80
CA ILE A 129 12.05 -4.88 -20.86
C ILE A 129 12.76 -3.93 -21.82
N ARG A 130 12.47 -2.63 -21.73
CA ARG A 130 13.19 -1.62 -22.50
C ARG A 130 14.64 -1.62 -22.04
N VAL A 131 15.50 -2.16 -22.89
CA VAL A 131 16.95 -2.02 -22.75
C VAL A 131 17.27 -0.54 -22.90
N ASN A 132 17.44 0.16 -21.77
CA ASN A 132 18.05 1.48 -21.78
C ASN A 132 19.45 1.31 -22.39
N LYS A 133 19.65 1.94 -23.54
CA LYS A 133 20.92 1.99 -24.26
C LYS A 133 21.79 3.11 -23.70
#